data_AF-A0A1G6QZN4-F1
#
_entry.id   AF-A0A1G6QZN4-F1
#
_cell.length_a   1.000
_cell.length_b   1.000
_cell.length_c   1.000
_cell.angle_alpha   90.00
_cell.angle_beta   90.00
_cell.angle_gamma   90.00
#
_symmetry.space_group_name_H-M   'P 1'
#
loop_
_entity.id
_entity.type
_entity.pdbx_description
1 polymer ?
#
loop_
_entity_poly.entity_id
_entity_poly.type
_entity_poly.pdbx_seq_one_letter_code
_entity_poly.pdbx_strand_id
1 'polypeptide(L)' 'MTLLRSFDPAAGPDLDIPDPYYGGAEGFTEVLAMVEAATPGLLAWVRQRVTDRTQA' A
#
# COMPACT_ATOMS: atom_id res chain seq x y z
N MET A 1 11.87 -5.43 5.77
CA MET A 1 11.39 -5.05 4.43
C MET A 1 9.93 -5.48 4.34
N THR A 2 9.03 -4.60 3.91
CA THR A 2 7.56 -4.80 3.93
C THR A 2 6.97 -4.39 2.59
N LEU A 3 5.99 -5.14 2.09
CA LEU A 3 5.30 -4.86 0.82
C LEU A 3 4.17 -3.83 1.02
N LEU A 4 3.90 -3.00 0.02
CA LEU A 4 2.88 -1.95 0.11
C LEU A 4 1.49 -2.53 0.42
N ARG A 5 1.06 -3.58 -0.30
CA ARG A 5 -0.27 -4.17 -0.10
C ARG A 5 -0.46 -4.83 1.26
N SER A 6 0.60 -5.07 2.03
CA SER A 6 0.44 -5.54 3.42
C SER A 6 -0.23 -4.51 4.35
N PHE A 7 -0.32 -3.25 3.91
CA PHE A 7 -1.03 -2.19 4.62
C PHE A 7 -2.50 -2.03 4.19
N ASP A 8 -2.93 -2.74 3.16
CA ASP A 8 -4.33 -2.80 2.74
C ASP A 8 -5.07 -3.87 3.57
N PRO A 9 -6.08 -3.50 4.37
CA PRO A 9 -6.82 -4.44 5.21
C PRO A 9 -7.66 -5.45 4.40
N ALA A 10 -7.94 -5.16 3.14
CA ALA A 10 -8.67 -6.04 2.23
C ALA A 10 -7.73 -6.91 1.36
N ALA A 11 -6.41 -6.77 1.49
CA ALA A 11 -5.47 -7.56 0.72
C ALA A 11 -5.54 -9.05 1.10
N GLY A 12 -5.56 -9.89 0.06
CA GLY A 12 -5.44 -11.34 0.20
C GLY A 12 -4.00 -11.79 0.47
N PRO A 13 -3.70 -13.09 0.37
CA PRO A 13 -2.35 -13.61 0.55
C PRO A 13 -1.37 -13.16 -0.55
N ASP A 14 -1.89 -12.77 -1.71
CA ASP A 14 -1.10 -12.15 -2.79
C ASP A 14 -0.99 -10.64 -2.56
N LEU A 15 0.24 -10.20 -2.30
CA LEU A 15 0.57 -8.82 -1.96
C LEU A 15 1.31 -8.11 -3.09
N ASP A 16 1.49 -8.76 -4.23
CA ASP A 16 2.12 -8.12 -5.38
C ASP A 16 1.16 -7.12 -6.02
N ILE A 17 1.76 -6.07 -6.58
CA ILE A 17 1.09 -5.10 -7.44
C ILE A 17 1.51 -5.45 -8.87
N PRO A 18 0.57 -5.83 -9.75
CA PRO A 18 0.90 -6.15 -11.13
C PRO A 18 1.43 -4.92 -11.86
N ASP A 19 2.33 -5.12 -12.81
CA ASP A 19 2.78 -4.04 -13.69
C ASP A 19 1.63 -3.64 -14.64
N PRO A 20 1.12 -2.39 -14.58
CA PRO A 20 -0.02 -1.97 -15.39
C PRO A 20 0.32 -1.77 -16.88
N TYR A 21 1.60 -1.71 -17.26
CA TYR A 21 2.04 -1.26 -18.59
C TYR A 21 1.48 -2.09 -19.75
N TYR A 22 1.20 -3.37 -19.52
CA TYR A 22 0.64 -4.28 -20.52
C TYR A 22 -0.89 -4.50 -20.39
N GLY A 23 -1.53 -3.90 -19.38
CA GLY A 23 -2.96 -4.04 -19.10
C GLY A 23 -3.86 -2.95 -19.69
N GLY A 24 -3.30 -2.01 -20.47
CA GLY A 24 -4.05 -0.85 -20.94
C GLY A 24 -4.49 0.08 -19.80
N ALA A 25 -5.44 0.98 -20.07
CA ALA A 25 -5.87 1.99 -19.08
C ALA A 25 -6.51 1.39 -17.82
N GLU A 26 -7.17 0.24 -17.94
CA GLU A 26 -7.78 -0.47 -16.82
C GLU A 26 -6.73 -0.98 -15.84
N GLY A 27 -5.60 -1.50 -16.33
CA GLY A 27 -4.49 -1.95 -15.48
C GLY A 27 -3.96 -0.83 -14.58
N PHE A 28 -3.83 0.39 -15.10
CA PHE A 28 -3.42 1.55 -14.30
C PHE A 28 -4.47 1.92 -13.24
N THR A 29 -5.75 1.80 -13.57
CA THR A 29 -6.86 2.10 -12.64
C THR A 29 -6.88 1.09 -11.50
N GLU A 30 -6.70 -0.19 -11.80
CA GLU A 30 -6.67 -1.26 -10.81
C GLU A 30 -5.47 -1.10 -9.87
N VAL A 31 -4.27 -0.86 -10.41
CA VAL A 31 -3.06 -0.62 -9.63
C VAL A 31 -3.21 0.62 -8.75
N LEU A 32 -3.77 1.71 -9.28
CA LEU A 32 -4.03 2.92 -8.50
C LEU A 32 -4.97 2.61 -7.31
N ALA A 33 -6.05 1.87 -7.53
CA ALA A 33 -6.96 1.48 -6.47
C ALA A 33 -6.26 0.67 -5.36
N MET A 34 -5.36 -0.25 -5.72
CA MET A 34 -4.55 -0.99 -4.74
C MET A 34 -3.63 -0.07 -3.91
N VAL A 35 -2.99 0.89 -4.56
CA VAL A 35 -2.13 1.88 -3.89
C VAL A 35 -2.94 2.75 -2.93
N GLU A 36 -4.09 3.23 -3.37
CA GLU A 36 -4.99 4.05 -2.55
C GLU A 36 -5.51 3.27 -1.34
N ALA A 37 -5.89 2.00 -1.51
CA ALA A 37 -6.35 1.14 -0.42
C ALA A 37 -5.28 0.89 0.66
N ALA A 38 -4.02 0.73 0.26
CA ALA A 38 -2.90 0.51 1.18
C ALA A 38 -2.41 1.77 1.90
N THR A 39 -2.59 2.95 1.29
CA THR A 39 -2.02 4.22 1.77
C THR A 39 -2.44 4.60 3.20
N PRO A 40 -3.72 4.47 3.62
CA PRO A 40 -4.12 4.75 4.99
C PRO A 40 -3.36 3.93 6.04
N GLY A 41 -3.17 2.62 5.80
CA GLY A 41 -2.43 1.73 6.70
C GLY A 41 -0.95 2.11 6.79
N LEU A 42 -0.33 2.45 5.65
CA LEU A 42 1.05 2.94 5.62
C LEU A 42 1.20 4.23 6.42
N LEU A 43 0.29 5.20 6.24
CA LEU A 43 0.34 6.46 6.97
C LEU A 43 0.17 6.28 8.48
N ALA A 44 -0.73 5.38 8.92
CA ALA A 44 -0.87 5.04 10.33
C ALA A 44 0.43 4.45 10.90
N TRP A 45 1.05 3.50 10.17
CA TRP A 45 2.30 2.83 10.55
C TRP A 45 3.49 3.79 10.65
N VAL A 46 3.60 4.75 9.72
CA VAL A 46 4.65 5.78 9.74
C VAL A 46 4.42 6.75 10.89
N ARG A 47 3.18 7.23 11.08
CA ARG A 47 2.85 8.18 12.16
C ARG A 47 3.21 7.62 13.52
N GLN A 48 2.85 6.36 13.80
CA GLN A 48 3.23 5.69 15.05
C GLN A 48 4.74 5.74 15.28
N ARG A 49 5.54 5.37 14.28
CA ARG A 49 7.01 5.36 14.39
C ARG A 49 7.63 6.74 14.55
N VAL A 50 7.05 7.74 13.89
CA VAL A 50 7.52 9.12 14.04
C VAL A 50 7.20 9.62 15.45
N THR A 51 6.00 9.35 15.96
CA THR A 51 5.61 9.71 17.34
C THR A 51 6.47 9.00 18.37
N ASP A 52 6.71 7.69 18.22
CA ASP A 52 7.53 6.90 19.13
C ASP A 52 8.97 7.43 19.23
N ARG A 53 9.53 7.91 18.11
CA ARG A 53 10.88 8.50 18.06
C ARG A 53 10.96 9.88 18.70
N THR A 54 9.88 10.66 18.68
CA THR A 54 9.86 12.01 19.29
C THR A 54 9.65 11.94 20.81
N GLN A 55 9.18 10.80 21.33
CA GLN A 55 8.98 10.59 22.77
C GLN A 55 10.13 9.84 23.47
N ALA A 56 11.22 9.55 22.76
CA ALA A 56 12.48 9.01 23.27
C ALA A 56 13.56 10.10 23.28
#